data_AF-A0A3N5U5B0-F1
#
_entry.id   AF-A0A3N5U5B0-F1
#
_cell.length_a   1.000
_cell.length_b   1.000
_cell.length_c   1.000
_cell.angle_alpha   90.00
_cell.angle_beta   90.00
_cell.angle_gamma   90.00
#
_symmetry.space_group_name_H-M   'P 1'
#
loop_
_entity.id
_entity.type
_entity.pdbx_description
1 polymer ?
#
loop_
_entity_poly.entity_id
_entity_poly.type
_entity_poly.pdbx_seq_one_letter_code
_entity_poly.pdbx_strand_id
1 'polypeptide(L)'
;MLREAEACKEQGRLGALLRREGLYSSNLITWRRQAERGTLEALSPKKRGPKEKKPDPSLRRIAELEKTTQKLEHKLRQAELIIAAQKKIAEIFQMSPDPKDETNS
;
A
#
# COMPACT_ATOMS: atom_id res chain seq x y z
N MET A 1 40.76 -12.20 -14.25
CA MET A 1 40.16 -12.91 -15.42
C MET A 1 39.82 -12.02 -16.62
N LEU A 2 38.71 -11.26 -16.67
CA LEU A 2 38.36 -10.48 -17.89
C LEU A 2 39.39 -9.39 -18.24
N ARG A 3 39.88 -8.65 -17.23
CA ARG A 3 40.95 -7.65 -17.40
C ARG A 3 42.28 -8.24 -17.87
N GLU A 4 42.61 -9.45 -17.41
CA GLU A 4 43.83 -10.16 -17.84
C GLU A 4 43.71 -10.68 -19.27
N ALA A 5 42.51 -11.13 -19.66
CA ALA A 5 42.20 -11.49 -21.04
C ALA A 5 42.26 -10.27 -21.98
N GLU A 6 41.85 -9.08 -21.53
CA GLU A 6 41.97 -7.82 -22.26
C GLU A 6 43.41 -7.30 -22.35
N ALA A 7 44.24 -7.58 -21.34
CA ALA A 7 45.67 -7.25 -21.35
C ALA A 7 46.50 -8.14 -22.27
N CYS A 8 46.00 -9.33 -22.64
CA CYS A 8 46.67 -10.25 -23.56
C CYS A 8 46.50 -9.80 -25.03
N LYS A 9 47.40 -8.93 -25.50
CA LYS A 9 47.42 -8.41 -26.90
C LYS A 9 48.21 -9.28 -27.88
N GLU A 10 49.01 -10.22 -27.39
CA GLU A 10 49.82 -11.13 -28.20
C GLU A 10 48.99 -12.30 -28.72
N GLN A 11 49.16 -12.64 -30.01
CA GLN A 11 48.51 -13.80 -30.62
C GLN A 11 48.91 -15.09 -29.90
N GLY A 12 47.94 -15.89 -29.46
CA GLY A 12 48.15 -17.18 -28.79
C GLY A 12 48.26 -17.13 -27.26
N ARG A 13 48.66 -16.00 -26.66
CA ARG A 13 48.74 -15.84 -25.20
C ARG A 13 47.37 -15.93 -24.52
N LEU A 14 46.36 -15.35 -25.16
CA LEU A 14 44.97 -15.46 -24.71
C LEU A 14 44.49 -16.92 -24.68
N GLY A 15 44.83 -17.71 -25.70
CA GLY A 15 44.48 -19.13 -25.75
C GLY A 15 45.22 -19.98 -24.72
N ALA A 16 46.48 -19.65 -24.42
CA ALA A 16 47.24 -20.31 -23.36
C ALA A 16 46.68 -19.99 -21.97
N LEU A 17 46.31 -18.73 -21.73
CA LEU A 17 45.64 -18.29 -20.51
C LEU A 17 44.31 -19.03 -20.32
N LEU A 18 43.48 -19.08 -21.37
CA LEU A 18 42.19 -19.78 -21.33
C LEU A 18 42.34 -21.28 -21.01
N ARG A 19 43.34 -21.96 -21.58
CA ARG A 19 43.63 -23.36 -21.29
C ARG A 19 44.14 -23.58 -19.86
N ARG A 20 44.98 -22.69 -19.34
CA ARG A 20 45.47 -22.74 -17.94
C ARG A 20 44.32 -22.61 -16.95
N GLU A 21 43.36 -21.76 -17.27
CA GLU A 21 42.24 -21.40 -16.41
C GLU A 21 41.00 -22.30 -16.65
N GLY A 22 41.07 -23.24 -17.60
CA GLY A 22 39.95 -24.13 -17.96
C GLY A 22 38.75 -23.41 -18.58
N LEU A 23 38.97 -22.23 -19.17
CA LEU A 23 37.91 -21.37 -19.71
C LEU A 23 37.82 -21.46 -21.23
N TYR A 24 36.59 -21.35 -21.74
CA TYR A 24 36.33 -21.25 -23.17
C TYR A 24 36.14 -19.79 -23.61
N SER A 25 36.41 -19.52 -24.89
CA SER A 25 36.19 -18.20 -25.50
C SER A 25 34.73 -17.72 -25.37
N SER A 26 33.78 -18.65 -25.37
CA SER A 26 32.35 -18.39 -25.13
C SER A 26 32.08 -17.78 -23.74
N ASN A 27 32.88 -18.14 -22.74
CA ASN A 27 32.75 -17.61 -21.38
C ASN A 27 33.14 -16.13 -21.36
N LEU A 28 34.21 -15.75 -22.07
CA LEU A 28 34.62 -14.35 -22.19
C LEU A 28 33.54 -13.49 -22.85
N ILE A 29 32.91 -14.00 -23.91
CA ILE A 29 31.83 -13.30 -24.61
C ILE A 29 30.63 -13.10 -23.67
N THR A 30 30.26 -14.14 -22.93
CA THR A 30 29.16 -14.09 -21.96
C THR A 30 29.46 -13.07 -20.85
N TRP A 31 30.67 -13.08 -20.32
CA TRP A 31 31.08 -12.16 -19.25
C TRP A 31 31.19 -10.71 -19.71
N ARG A 32 31.65 -10.44 -20.94
CA ARG A 32 31.62 -9.09 -21.52
C ARG A 32 30.20 -8.56 -21.62
N ARG A 33 29.28 -9.38 -22.15
CA ARG A 33 27.86 -9.02 -22.25
C ARG A 33 27.23 -8.78 -20.87
N GLN A 34 27.59 -9.58 -19.87
CA GLN A 34 27.13 -9.40 -18.49
C GLN A 34 27.70 -8.13 -17.86
N ALA A 35 28.97 -7.80 -18.10
CA ALA A 35 29.60 -6.57 -17.62
C ALA A 35 28.94 -5.32 -18.24
N GLU A 36 28.67 -5.34 -19.54
CA GLU A 36 27.94 -4.26 -20.23
C GLU A 36 26.51 -4.11 -19.69
N ARG A 37 25.76 -5.21 -19.56
CA ARG A 37 24.41 -5.20 -18.98
C ARG A 37 24.40 -4.73 -17.53
N GLY A 38 25.33 -5.19 -16.70
CA GLY A 38 25.45 -4.75 -15.31
C GLY A 38 25.79 -3.27 -15.18
N THR A 39 26.58 -2.73 -16.11
CA THR A 39 26.87 -1.28 -16.18
C THR A 39 25.61 -0.50 -16.55
N LEU A 40 24.84 -0.97 -17.54
CA LEU A 40 23.57 -0.35 -17.94
C LEU A 40 22.51 -0.42 -16.83
N GLU A 41 22.40 -1.55 -16.13
CA GLU A 41 21.48 -1.71 -15.00
C GLU A 41 21.88 -0.85 -13.79
N ALA A 42 23.17 -0.68 -13.54
CA ALA A 42 23.68 0.19 -12.48
C ALA A 42 23.45 1.68 -12.77
N LEU A 43 23.47 2.09 -14.04
CA LEU A 43 23.20 3.45 -14.48
C LEU A 43 21.69 3.75 -14.63
N SER A 44 20.85 2.72 -14.67
CA SER A 44 19.41 2.88 -14.77
C SER A 44 18.83 3.40 -13.43
N PRO A 45 17.93 4.42 -13.45
CA PRO A 45 17.31 4.94 -12.25
C PRO A 45 16.43 3.89 -11.57
N LYS A 46 17.00 3.17 -10.59
CA LYS A 46 16.29 2.21 -9.75
C LYS A 46 15.54 2.95 -8.64
N LYS A 47 14.21 2.86 -8.61
CA LYS A 47 13.41 3.42 -7.52
C LYS A 47 13.85 2.80 -6.18
N ARG A 48 14.37 3.63 -5.29
CA ARG A 48 14.76 3.24 -3.92
C ARG A 48 13.52 3.25 -3.04
N GLY A 49 13.42 2.25 -2.17
CA GLY A 49 12.37 2.15 -1.13
C GLY A 49 11.03 1.56 -1.60
N PRO A 50 10.15 1.21 -0.65
CA PRO A 50 8.80 0.76 -0.94
C PRO A 50 8.04 1.81 -1.76
N LYS A 51 7.25 1.37 -2.75
CA LYS A 51 6.39 2.27 -3.51
C LYS A 51 5.43 2.98 -2.55
N GLU A 52 5.38 4.31 -2.59
CA GLU A 52 4.39 5.09 -1.84
C GLU A 52 2.98 4.59 -2.20
N LYS A 53 2.27 4.04 -1.20
CA LYS A 53 0.86 3.71 -1.34
C LYS A 53 0.10 5.03 -1.34
N LYS A 54 -0.63 5.31 -2.43
CA LYS A 54 -1.54 6.45 -2.47
C LYS A 54 -2.53 6.29 -1.29
N PRO A 55 -2.74 7.32 -0.46
CA PRO A 55 -3.73 7.24 0.61
C PRO A 55 -5.10 6.98 -0.01
N ASP A 56 -5.78 5.93 0.47
CA ASP A 56 -7.07 5.53 -0.06
C ASP A 56 -8.10 6.64 0.25
N PRO A 57 -8.69 7.30 -0.77
CA PRO A 57 -9.69 8.34 -0.57
C PRO A 57 -10.90 7.84 0.23
N SER A 58 -11.14 6.52 0.23
CA SER A 58 -12.23 5.88 0.98
C SER A 58 -12.08 6.02 2.49
N LEU A 59 -10.86 6.11 3.02
CA LEU A 59 -10.61 6.21 4.47
C LEU A 59 -11.17 7.50 5.07
N ARG A 60 -11.09 8.62 4.33
CA ARG A 60 -11.68 9.89 4.77
C ARG A 60 -13.20 9.77 4.86
N ARG A 61 -13.80 9.14 3.84
CA ARG A 61 -15.25 8.96 3.79
C ARG A 61 -15.75 8.04 4.91
N ILE A 62 -15.01 6.98 5.21
CA ILE A 62 -15.32 6.07 6.33
C ILE A 62 -15.30 6.84 7.66
N ALA A 63 -14.24 7.62 7.92
CA ALA A 63 -14.14 8.39 9.16
C ALA A 63 -15.25 9.44 9.33
N GLU A 64 -15.64 10.12 8.24
CA GLU A 64 -16.79 11.03 8.26
C GLU A 64 -18.09 10.31 8.59
N LEU A 65 -18.34 9.17 7.95
CA LEU A 65 -19.53 8.36 8.15
C LEU A 65 -19.60 7.84 9.60
N GLU A 66 -18.51 7.30 10.13
CA GLU A 66 -18.42 6.85 11.53
C GLU A 66 -18.73 7.98 12.53
N LYS A 67 -18.24 9.19 12.27
CA LYS A 67 -18.54 10.34 13.13
C LYS A 67 -20.03 10.72 13.07
N THR A 68 -20.66 10.62 11.91
CA THR A 68 -22.09 10.93 11.77
C THR A 68 -22.97 9.88 12.42
N THR A 69 -22.65 8.59 12.25
CA THR A 69 -23.39 7.48 12.86
C THR A 69 -23.35 7.57 14.38
N GLN A 70 -22.18 7.77 14.99
CA GLN A 70 -22.06 7.95 16.45
C GLN A 70 -22.90 9.12 16.98
N LYS A 71 -22.94 10.25 16.25
CA LYS A 71 -23.77 11.40 16.64
C LYS A 71 -25.26 11.08 16.56
N LEU A 72 -25.69 10.38 15.51
CA LEU A 72 -27.09 9.99 15.33
C LEU A 72 -27.53 9.00 16.39
N GLU A 73 -26.71 7.99 16.70
CA GLU A 73 -26.97 7.04 17.78
C GLU A 73 -27.10 7.73 19.14
N HIS A 74 -26.25 8.73 19.42
CA HIS A 74 -26.35 9.47 20.68
C HIS A 74 -27.67 10.23 20.78
N LYS A 75 -28.10 10.90 19.70
CA LYS A 75 -29.41 11.59 19.67
C LYS A 75 -30.57 10.61 19.81
N LEU A 76 -30.47 9.45 19.18
CA LEU A 76 -31.48 8.40 19.26
C LEU A 76 -31.62 7.88 20.69
N ARG A 77 -30.51 7.58 21.37
CA ARG A 77 -30.52 7.21 22.80
C ARG A 77 -31.15 8.29 23.68
N GLN A 78 -30.86 9.57 23.43
CA GLN A 78 -31.49 10.66 24.19
C GLN A 78 -33.01 10.70 23.96
N ALA A 79 -33.45 10.57 22.71
CA ALA A 79 -34.87 10.55 22.38
C ALA A 79 -35.59 9.35 23.02
N GLU A 80 -34.99 8.16 22.97
CA GLU A 80 -35.52 6.96 23.64
C GLU A 80 -35.65 7.15 25.15
N LEU A 81 -34.68 7.78 25.80
CA LEU A 81 -34.74 8.10 27.23
C LEU A 81 -35.85 9.10 27.55
N ILE A 82 -36.03 10.13 26.72
CA ILE A 82 -37.12 11.10 26.88
C ILE A 82 -38.47 10.40 26.74
N ILE A 83 -38.66 9.58 25.70
CA ILE A 83 -39.88 8.81 25.47
C ILE A 83 -40.15 7.87 26.66
N ALA A 84 -39.12 7.18 27.16
CA ALA A 84 -39.25 6.28 28.30
C ALA A 84 -39.65 7.04 29.59
N ALA A 85 -39.08 8.22 29.81
CA ALA A 85 -39.46 9.08 30.95
C ALA A 85 -40.89 9.58 30.82
N GLN A 86 -41.30 10.05 29.63
CA GLN A 86 -42.67 10.49 29.34
C GLN A 86 -43.68 9.38 29.60
N LYS A 87 -43.40 8.15 29.15
CA LYS A 87 -44.26 6.98 29.39
C LYS A 87 -44.41 6.67 30.88
N LYS A 88 -43.31 6.67 31.65
CA LYS A 88 -43.37 6.44 33.11
C LYS A 88 -44.16 7.51 33.85
N ILE A 89 -44.02 8.77 33.47
CA ILE A 89 -44.79 9.87 34.05
C ILE A 89 -46.29 9.67 33.74
N ALA A 90 -46.64 9.39 32.48
CA ALA A 90 -48.01 9.09 32.08
C ALA A 90 -48.63 7.92 32.88
N GLU A 91 -47.88 6.83 33.07
CA GLU A 91 -48.28 5.69 33.90
C GLU A 91 -48.55 6.08 35.36
N ILE A 92 -47.66 6.86 35.98
CA ILE A 92 -47.79 7.29 37.38
C ILE A 92 -49.00 8.21 37.57
N PHE A 93 -49.23 9.13 36.64
CA PHE A 93 -50.30 10.13 36.75
C PHE A 93 -51.62 9.69 36.11
N GLN A 94 -51.72 8.45 35.59
CA GLN A 94 -52.87 7.95 34.81
C GLN A 94 -53.29 8.91 33.67
N MET A 95 -52.36 9.75 33.22
CA MET A 95 -52.57 10.69 32.13
C MET A 95 -52.26 9.90 30.86
N SER A 96 -53.29 9.50 30.12
CA SER A 96 -53.06 8.89 28.80
C SER A 96 -52.23 9.87 27.95
N PRO A 97 -51.07 9.47 27.40
CA PRO A 97 -50.37 10.32 26.46
C PRO A 97 -51.22 10.35 25.19
N ASP A 98 -51.91 11.46 24.94
CA ASP A 98 -52.75 11.66 23.76
C ASP A 98 -51.83 11.66 22.52
N PRO A 99 -52.00 10.72 21.56
CA PRO A 99 -51.21 10.68 20.35
C PRO A 99 -51.82 11.67 19.36
N LYS A 100 -51.57 12.96 19.56
CA LYS A 100 -51.94 14.01 18.59
C LYS A 100 -50.78 14.98 18.43
N ASP A 101 -49.97 14.73 17.41
CA ASP A 101 -50.16 15.42 16.13
C ASP A 101 -49.26 14.78 15.08
N GLU A 102 -49.80 13.76 14.41
CA GLU A 102 -49.57 13.62 12.99
C GLU A 102 -50.19 14.85 12.32
N THR A 103 -49.40 15.85 11.98
CA THR A 103 -49.57 16.78 10.84
C THR A 103 -48.61 17.95 10.99
N ASN A 104 -47.56 17.99 10.17
CA ASN A 104 -47.44 19.12 9.25
C ASN A 104 -46.43 18.84 8.13
N SER A 105 -46.86 19.30 6.96
CA SER A 105 -46.26 19.35 5.62
C SER A 105 -44.75 19.41 5.48
#